data_AF-A0A5D0RTY6-F1
#
_entry.id   AF-A0A5D0RTY6-F1
#
_cell.length_a   1.000
_cell.length_b   1.000
_cell.length_c   1.000
_cell.angle_alpha   90.00
_cell.angle_beta   90.00
_cell.angle_gamma   90.00
#
_symmetry.space_group_name_H-M   'P 1'
#
loop_
_entity.id
_entity.type
_entity.pdbx_description
1 polymer ?
#
loop_
_entity_poly.entity_id
_entity_poly.type
_entity_poly.pdbx_seq_one_letter_code
_entity_poly.pdbx_strand_id
1 'polypeptide(L)'
;MDFLKRNKAPITDKVWEEIDDRAREVLKPELYARKFVDIDGPHGWEFSAQSLGRVSKVQEAAGVYWAKREVLPLLELKIPFELDKKILDDINRGNPSVDLEPLDNAARKIAEFEDNLVYAGLESANIEGLKTVLEDRKTDVKVDSSSALLQGINQSMSEFKKEGIEGPFALVIDRKQWSKLIAEKQGYPLNRLVKDLLFDGEIILSPRFDKPFLVSLQGGDLKLVVGQDMSLGYEGELKDKVRFYFIESLTFQIITPEAVLRLG
;
A
#
# COMPACT_ATOMS: atom_id res chain seq x y z
N MET A 1 5.12 -17.88 15.23
CA MET A 1 3.81 -17.18 15.27
C MET A 1 3.10 -17.36 16.62
N ASP A 2 3.79 -17.22 17.76
CA ASP A 2 3.18 -17.40 19.10
C ASP A 2 2.60 -16.07 19.65
N PHE A 3 3.06 -14.92 19.14
CA PHE A 3 2.68 -13.61 19.68
C PHE A 3 1.23 -13.19 19.35
N LEU A 4 0.63 -13.73 18.28
CA LEU A 4 -0.76 -13.44 17.87
C LEU A 4 -1.80 -14.04 18.82
N LYS A 5 -1.40 -14.96 19.72
CA LYS A 5 -2.24 -15.63 20.73
C LYS A 5 -3.51 -16.28 20.18
N ARG A 6 -3.52 -16.69 18.89
CA ARG A 6 -4.70 -17.27 18.22
C ARG A 6 -5.21 -18.54 18.92
N ASN A 7 -4.29 -19.34 19.49
CA ASN A 7 -4.57 -20.53 20.27
C ASN A 7 -5.30 -20.27 21.60
N LYS A 8 -5.35 -19.02 22.07
CA LYS A 8 -6.07 -18.64 23.31
C LYS A 8 -7.47 -18.11 23.03
N ALA A 9 -7.83 -17.92 21.76
CA ALA A 9 -9.15 -17.43 21.41
C ALA A 9 -10.21 -18.51 21.67
N PRO A 10 -11.37 -18.17 22.26
CA PRO A 10 -12.44 -19.12 22.56
C PRO A 10 -13.27 -19.46 21.30
N ILE A 11 -12.61 -19.75 20.18
CA ILE A 11 -13.25 -20.03 18.90
C ILE A 11 -12.65 -21.28 18.26
N THR A 12 -13.42 -21.89 17.37
CA THR A 12 -12.99 -23.10 16.64
C THR A 12 -12.11 -22.72 15.45
N ASP A 13 -11.38 -23.70 14.92
CA ASP A 13 -10.58 -23.50 13.70
C ASP A 13 -11.46 -23.09 12.50
N LYS A 14 -12.69 -23.60 12.43
CA LYS A 14 -13.68 -23.22 11.42
C LYS A 14 -14.00 -21.72 11.46
N VAL A 15 -14.13 -21.15 12.67
CA VAL A 15 -14.37 -19.71 12.83
C VAL A 15 -13.14 -18.90 12.43
N TRP A 16 -11.93 -19.38 12.76
CA TRP A 16 -10.70 -18.74 12.33
C TRP A 16 -10.56 -18.71 10.80
N GLU A 17 -10.86 -19.82 10.13
CA GLU A 17 -10.83 -19.93 8.66
C GLU A 17 -11.79 -18.92 8.02
N GLU A 18 -13.03 -18.83 8.50
CA GLU A 18 -14.02 -17.86 8.02
C GLU A 18 -13.55 -16.40 8.18
N ILE A 19 -12.97 -16.05 9.34
CA ILE A 19 -12.47 -14.70 9.60
C ILE A 19 -11.26 -14.38 8.70
N ASP A 20 -10.32 -15.31 8.53
CA ASP A 20 -9.14 -15.12 7.69
C ASP A 20 -9.52 -14.99 6.20
N ASP A 21 -10.45 -15.82 5.73
CA ASP A 21 -10.94 -15.77 4.36
C ASP A 21 -11.65 -14.45 4.08
N ARG A 22 -12.55 -14.03 4.98
CA ARG A 22 -13.22 -12.74 4.86
C ARG A 22 -12.24 -11.58 4.88
N ALA A 23 -11.24 -11.61 5.76
CA ALA A 23 -10.20 -10.59 5.81
C ALA A 23 -9.44 -10.50 4.47
N ARG A 24 -9.07 -11.65 3.89
CA ARG A 24 -8.37 -11.70 2.59
C ARG A 24 -9.22 -11.14 1.45
N GLU A 25 -10.51 -11.45 1.43
CA GLU A 25 -11.46 -10.92 0.45
C GLU A 25 -11.58 -9.40 0.50
N VAL A 26 -11.57 -8.82 1.70
CA VAL A 26 -11.69 -7.37 1.90
C VAL A 26 -10.37 -6.64 1.68
N LEU A 27 -9.24 -7.19 2.13
CA LEU A 27 -7.92 -6.55 2.00
C LEU A 27 -7.42 -6.52 0.56
N LYS A 28 -7.52 -7.64 -0.17
CA LYS A 28 -6.95 -7.77 -1.52
C LYS A 28 -7.37 -6.66 -2.51
N PRO A 29 -8.64 -6.25 -2.61
CA PRO A 29 -9.03 -5.15 -3.50
C PRO A 29 -8.63 -3.77 -2.96
N GLU A 30 -8.48 -3.61 -1.65
CA GLU A 30 -8.22 -2.33 -0.97
C GLU A 30 -6.74 -1.96 -0.85
N LEU A 31 -5.81 -2.91 -1.04
CA LEU A 31 -4.36 -2.64 -1.06
C LEU A 31 -3.93 -2.16 -2.45
N TYR A 32 -3.97 -0.84 -2.68
CA TYR A 32 -3.65 -0.28 -3.99
C TYR A 32 -2.14 -0.05 -4.18
N ALA A 33 -1.42 0.37 -3.14
CA ALA A 33 0.02 0.62 -3.20
C ALA A 33 0.82 -0.63 -3.59
N ARG A 34 0.48 -1.78 -3.01
CA ARG A 34 1.10 -3.08 -3.30
C ARG A 34 1.02 -3.53 -4.77
N LYS A 35 0.21 -2.86 -5.60
CA LYS A 35 0.10 -3.14 -7.04
C LYS A 35 1.21 -2.47 -7.85
N PHE A 36 1.93 -1.49 -7.30
CA PHE A 36 2.97 -0.75 -8.02
C PHE A 36 4.27 -0.53 -7.23
N VAL A 37 4.31 -0.84 -5.93
CA VAL A 37 5.55 -0.82 -5.14
C VAL A 37 6.11 -2.22 -4.97
N ASP A 38 7.41 -2.33 -4.85
CA ASP A 38 8.08 -3.59 -4.52
C ASP A 38 7.88 -3.93 -3.04
N ILE A 39 7.50 -5.18 -2.77
CA ILE A 39 7.38 -5.68 -1.40
C ILE A 39 8.70 -6.34 -1.01
N ASP A 40 9.33 -5.83 0.04
CA ASP A 40 10.55 -6.39 0.64
C ASP A 40 10.24 -6.99 2.01
N GLY A 41 10.05 -8.30 2.04
CA GLY A 41 9.71 -9.04 3.26
C GLY A 41 8.79 -10.23 2.98
N PRO A 42 8.15 -10.80 4.01
CA PRO A 42 8.24 -10.39 5.42
C PRO A 42 9.60 -10.74 6.06
N HIS A 43 10.21 -9.77 6.75
CA HIS A 43 11.48 -9.95 7.50
C HIS A 43 11.29 -10.53 8.91
N GLY A 44 10.04 -10.69 9.35
CA GLY A 44 9.67 -11.22 10.67
C GLY A 44 9.39 -10.15 11.72
N TRP A 45 8.77 -10.59 12.83
CA TRP A 45 8.28 -9.70 13.91
C TRP A 45 9.40 -8.96 14.66
N GLU A 46 10.60 -9.52 14.73
CA GLU A 46 11.73 -8.91 15.44
C GLU A 46 12.45 -7.84 14.59
N PHE A 47 12.12 -7.74 13.30
CA PHE A 47 12.72 -6.78 12.39
C PHE A 47 12.28 -5.36 12.75
N SER A 48 13.21 -4.54 13.23
CA SER A 48 12.89 -3.24 13.83
C SER A 48 13.14 -2.05 12.91
N ALA A 49 14.04 -2.16 11.94
CA ALA A 49 14.40 -1.04 11.07
C ALA A 49 15.09 -1.49 9.77
N GLN A 50 14.82 -0.76 8.69
CA GLN A 50 15.53 -0.87 7.42
C GLN A 50 16.79 0.01 7.42
N SER A 51 17.95 -0.57 7.10
CA SER A 51 19.20 0.19 6.97
C SER A 51 19.18 1.06 5.70
N LEU A 52 19.51 2.35 5.85
CA LEU A 52 19.66 3.29 4.72
C LEU A 52 21.07 3.29 4.10
N GLY A 53 22.01 2.52 4.68
CA GLY A 53 23.37 2.38 4.15
C GLY A 53 24.26 3.63 4.30
N ARG A 54 23.78 4.65 5.01
CA ARG A 54 24.51 5.91 5.25
C ARG A 54 24.65 6.21 6.75
N VAL A 55 25.48 7.19 7.06
CA VAL A 55 25.69 7.68 8.43
C VAL A 55 25.40 9.18 8.51
N SER A 56 25.00 9.64 9.69
CA SER A 56 24.87 11.05 9.99
C SER A 56 26.23 11.76 9.85
N LYS A 57 26.23 13.10 9.88
CA LYS A 57 27.47 13.90 9.96
C LYS A 57 28.39 13.37 11.07
N VAL A 58 29.66 13.13 10.73
CA VAL A 58 30.69 12.67 11.67
C VAL A 58 30.91 13.73 12.74
N GLN A 59 30.97 13.29 13.99
CA GLN A 59 31.24 14.09 15.17
C GLN A 59 32.54 13.62 15.83
N GLU A 60 33.16 14.48 16.61
CA GLU A 60 34.39 14.19 17.35
C GLU A 60 34.23 14.60 18.80
N ALA A 61 34.66 13.73 19.71
CA ALA A 61 34.70 14.01 21.14
C ALA A 61 35.89 13.29 21.78
N ALA A 62 36.77 14.06 22.42
CA ALA A 62 37.96 13.55 23.11
C ALA A 62 38.85 12.64 22.23
N GLY A 63 39.02 13.00 20.94
CA GLY A 63 39.83 12.24 19.99
C GLY A 63 39.12 11.02 19.39
N VAL A 64 37.84 10.78 19.71
CA VAL A 64 37.03 9.70 19.13
C VAL A 64 36.08 10.26 18.08
N TYR A 65 36.16 9.73 16.86
CA TYR A 65 35.25 10.04 15.76
C TYR A 65 34.08 9.07 15.74
N TRP A 66 32.85 9.59 15.67
CA TRP A 66 31.64 8.77 15.66
C TRP A 66 30.56 9.36 14.76
N ALA A 67 29.68 8.50 14.26
CA ALA A 67 28.50 8.87 13.49
C ALA A 67 27.38 7.86 13.76
N LYS A 68 26.13 8.29 13.67
CA LYS A 68 24.98 7.38 13.80
C LYS A 68 24.74 6.72 12.46
N ARG A 69 24.49 5.41 12.44
CA ARG A 69 23.96 4.75 11.24
C ARG A 69 22.52 5.20 11.05
N GLU A 70 22.16 5.56 9.83
CA GLU A 70 20.80 5.96 9.50
C GLU A 70 19.97 4.75 9.11
N VAL A 71 18.76 4.69 9.66
CA VAL A 71 17.80 3.62 9.47
C VAL A 71 16.40 4.22 9.36
N LEU A 72 15.50 3.52 8.67
CA LEU A 72 14.06 3.77 8.72
C LEU A 72 13.43 2.78 9.72
N PRO A 73 12.96 3.26 10.89
CA PRO A 73 12.22 2.40 11.82
C PRO A 73 10.96 1.85 11.16
N LEU A 74 10.61 0.61 11.51
CA LEU A 74 9.30 0.07 11.15
C LEU A 74 8.23 0.65 12.07
N LEU A 75 7.06 0.93 11.49
CA LEU A 75 5.83 1.21 12.21
C LEU A 75 5.16 -0.10 12.58
N GLU A 76 4.76 -0.24 13.84
CA GLU A 76 3.86 -1.30 14.28
C GLU A 76 2.42 -0.77 14.23
N LEU A 77 1.62 -1.29 13.30
CA LEU A 77 0.22 -0.92 13.10
C LEU A 77 -0.66 -1.92 13.84
N LYS A 78 -1.65 -1.44 14.58
CA LYS A 78 -2.64 -2.28 15.25
C LYS A 78 -4.03 -1.69 15.17
N ILE A 79 -4.98 -2.44 14.59
CA ILE A 79 -6.39 -2.05 14.54
C ILE A 79 -7.23 -3.10 15.28
N PRO A 80 -7.73 -2.77 16.48
CA PRO A 80 -8.63 -3.67 17.21
C PRO A 80 -10.05 -3.65 16.64
N PHE A 81 -10.74 -4.78 16.75
CA PHE A 81 -12.16 -4.89 16.46
C PHE A 81 -12.80 -5.98 17.33
N GLU A 82 -14.13 -5.99 17.42
CA GLU A 82 -14.88 -6.90 18.27
C GLU A 82 -15.96 -7.62 17.48
N LEU A 83 -16.14 -8.91 17.74
CA LEU A 83 -17.24 -9.71 17.18
C LEU A 83 -18.06 -10.31 18.31
N ASP A 84 -19.38 -10.34 18.14
CA ASP A 84 -20.28 -10.97 19.12
C ASP A 84 -20.09 -12.48 19.14
N LYS A 85 -19.99 -13.07 20.34
CA LYS A 85 -19.86 -14.54 20.52
C LYS A 85 -20.99 -15.30 19.82
N LYS A 86 -22.19 -14.72 19.80
CA LYS A 86 -23.35 -15.29 19.09
C LYS A 86 -23.09 -15.44 17.59
N ILE A 87 -22.46 -14.45 16.95
CA ILE A 87 -22.12 -14.49 15.53
C ILE A 87 -21.09 -15.60 15.28
N LEU A 88 -20.09 -15.71 16.15
CA LEU A 88 -19.07 -16.77 16.07
C LEU A 88 -19.68 -18.17 16.24
N ASP A 89 -20.67 -18.32 17.13
CA ASP A 89 -21.43 -19.57 17.26
C ASP A 89 -22.30 -19.87 16.04
N ASP A 90 -22.86 -18.85 15.38
CA ASP A 90 -23.66 -19.02 14.16
C ASP A 90 -22.82 -19.56 12.99
N ILE A 91 -21.54 -19.20 12.89
CA ILE A 91 -20.57 -19.81 11.94
C ILE A 91 -20.44 -21.31 12.22
N ASN A 92 -20.32 -21.70 13.50
CA ASN A 92 -20.27 -23.11 13.89
C ASN A 92 -21.54 -23.87 13.50
N ARG A 93 -22.71 -23.22 13.64
CA ARG A 93 -24.00 -23.76 13.18
C ARG A 93 -24.12 -23.85 11.65
N GLY A 94 -23.18 -23.26 10.91
CA GLY A 94 -23.15 -23.28 9.45
C GLY A 94 -23.99 -22.18 8.80
N ASN A 95 -24.22 -21.06 9.49
CA ASN A 95 -24.87 -19.90 8.88
C ASN A 95 -23.93 -19.31 7.80
N PRO A 96 -24.35 -19.28 6.51
CA PRO A 96 -23.52 -18.75 5.42
C PRO A 96 -23.53 -17.23 5.34
N SER A 97 -24.34 -16.54 6.14
CA SER A 97 -24.51 -15.08 6.10
C SER A 97 -24.36 -14.51 7.52
N VAL A 98 -23.13 -14.57 8.03
CA VAL A 98 -22.76 -13.94 9.31
C VAL A 98 -22.33 -12.51 9.08
N ASP A 99 -22.70 -11.63 10.01
CA ASP A 99 -22.32 -10.23 9.95
C ASP A 99 -20.91 -10.03 10.52
N LEU A 100 -19.94 -9.83 9.62
CA LEU A 100 -18.54 -9.55 9.94
C LEU A 100 -18.17 -8.10 9.64
N GLU A 101 -19.14 -7.17 9.62
CA GLU A 101 -18.87 -5.75 9.35
C GLU A 101 -17.74 -5.14 10.22
N PRO A 102 -17.59 -5.46 11.52
CA PRO A 102 -16.47 -4.95 12.32
C PRO A 102 -15.10 -5.38 11.80
N LEU A 103 -14.98 -6.62 11.29
CA LEU A 103 -13.77 -7.14 10.65
C LEU A 103 -13.52 -6.40 9.34
N ASP A 104 -14.53 -6.27 8.49
CA ASP A 104 -14.43 -5.58 7.21
C ASP A 104 -13.97 -4.12 7.39
N ASN A 105 -14.56 -3.43 8.36
CA ASN A 105 -14.22 -2.05 8.66
C ASN A 105 -12.79 -1.91 9.20
N ALA A 106 -12.32 -2.87 10.00
CA ALA A 106 -10.94 -2.89 10.48
C ALA A 106 -9.94 -3.18 9.33
N ALA A 107 -10.29 -4.12 8.44
CA ALA A 107 -9.51 -4.46 7.25
C ALA A 107 -9.37 -3.25 6.30
N ARG A 108 -10.47 -2.55 6.01
CA ARG A 108 -10.43 -1.33 5.19
C ARG A 108 -9.56 -0.25 5.82
N LYS A 109 -9.65 -0.04 7.13
CA LYS A 109 -8.86 0.98 7.84
C LYS A 109 -7.36 0.69 7.80
N ILE A 110 -6.93 -0.57 7.92
CA ILE A 110 -5.49 -0.88 7.89
C ILE A 110 -4.94 -0.73 6.47
N ALA A 111 -5.67 -1.18 5.45
CA ALA A 111 -5.32 -0.96 4.04
C ALA A 111 -5.27 0.54 3.70
N GLU A 112 -6.24 1.31 4.19
CA GLU A 112 -6.26 2.77 4.06
C GLU A 112 -5.04 3.43 4.68
N PHE A 113 -4.62 2.96 5.86
CA PHE A 113 -3.45 3.49 6.53
C PHE A 113 -2.17 3.21 5.74
N GLU A 114 -2.00 1.99 5.23
CA GLU A 114 -0.85 1.61 4.39
C GLU A 114 -0.77 2.46 3.11
N ASP A 115 -1.87 2.55 2.36
CA ASP A 115 -1.89 3.32 1.11
C ASP A 115 -1.62 4.80 1.36
N ASN A 116 -2.16 5.37 2.45
CA ASN A 116 -1.87 6.75 2.83
C ASN A 116 -0.42 6.94 3.27
N LEU A 117 0.20 5.95 3.92
CA LEU A 117 1.61 6.00 4.27
C LEU A 117 2.49 6.05 3.02
N VAL A 118 2.19 5.24 2.00
CA VAL A 118 2.91 5.28 0.71
C VAL A 118 2.66 6.59 -0.03
N TYR A 119 1.41 7.07 -0.03
CA TYR A 119 1.06 8.28 -0.77
C TYR A 119 1.55 9.56 -0.09
N ALA A 120 1.07 9.83 1.12
CA ALA A 120 1.29 11.08 1.83
C ALA A 120 2.54 11.05 2.72
N GLY A 121 3.04 9.86 3.05
CA GLY A 121 4.10 9.71 4.04
C GLY A 121 3.58 9.90 5.47
N LEU A 122 4.50 9.87 6.42
CA LEU A 122 4.23 10.17 7.83
C LEU A 122 5.45 10.87 8.43
N GLU A 123 5.36 12.20 8.55
CA GLU A 123 6.45 13.05 9.03
C GLU A 123 6.91 12.68 10.45
N SER A 124 5.97 12.35 11.35
CA SER A 124 6.27 11.92 12.72
C SER A 124 7.09 10.62 12.79
N ALA A 125 7.14 9.85 11.71
CA ALA A 125 7.93 8.63 11.56
C ALA A 125 9.14 8.79 10.63
N ASN A 126 9.39 10.00 10.09
CA ASN A 126 10.38 10.27 9.04
C ASN A 126 10.18 9.39 7.79
N ILE A 127 8.93 9.10 7.43
CA ILE A 127 8.59 8.38 6.21
C ILE A 127 8.11 9.39 5.18
N GLU A 128 8.86 9.53 4.09
CA GLU A 128 8.48 10.38 2.97
C GLU A 128 7.54 9.63 2.03
N GLY A 129 6.45 10.27 1.62
CA GLY A 129 5.48 9.71 0.68
C GLY A 129 5.67 10.22 -0.74
N LEU A 130 5.01 9.56 -1.69
CA LEU A 130 5.04 9.92 -3.11
C LEU A 130 4.53 11.34 -3.41
N LYS A 131 3.66 11.90 -2.56
CA LYS A 131 3.03 13.19 -2.79
C LYS A 131 4.05 14.32 -2.98
N THR A 132 5.11 14.35 -2.17
CA THR A 132 6.18 15.36 -2.30
C THR A 132 6.87 15.23 -3.66
N VAL A 133 7.27 14.02 -4.03
CA VAL A 133 7.90 13.73 -5.33
C VAL A 133 6.99 14.11 -6.50
N LEU A 134 5.69 13.81 -6.40
CA LEU A 134 4.68 14.12 -7.42
C LEU A 134 4.34 15.62 -7.53
N GLU A 135 4.61 16.41 -6.49
CA GLU A 135 4.46 17.87 -6.55
C GLU A 135 5.61 18.52 -7.31
N ASP A 136 6.82 17.95 -7.18
CA ASP A 136 8.04 18.40 -7.84
C ASP A 136 8.16 17.86 -9.28
N ARG A 137 7.70 16.63 -9.53
CA ARG A 137 7.84 15.93 -10.82
C ARG A 137 6.49 15.74 -11.50
N LYS A 138 6.21 16.59 -12.48
CA LYS A 138 4.95 16.58 -13.24
C LYS A 138 5.15 16.95 -14.70
N THR A 139 4.25 16.46 -15.56
CA THR A 139 4.12 16.93 -16.93
C THR A 139 3.33 18.25 -17.00
N ASP A 140 3.51 19.00 -18.08
CA ASP A 140 2.76 20.25 -18.33
C ASP A 140 1.33 19.99 -18.86
N VAL A 141 0.98 18.73 -19.11
CA VAL A 141 -0.28 18.34 -19.77
C VAL A 141 -1.34 18.02 -18.72
N LYS A 142 -2.32 18.92 -18.59
CA LYS A 142 -3.47 18.70 -17.72
C LYS A 142 -4.37 17.60 -18.28
N VAL A 143 -4.64 16.57 -17.48
CA VAL A 143 -5.48 15.42 -17.88
C VAL A 143 -6.97 15.75 -17.76
N ASP A 144 -7.50 16.46 -18.76
CA ASP A 144 -8.93 16.84 -18.84
C ASP A 144 -9.75 16.05 -19.87
N SER A 145 -9.05 15.34 -20.78
CA SER A 145 -9.62 14.58 -21.89
C SER A 145 -8.79 13.34 -22.22
N SER A 146 -9.38 12.39 -22.95
CA SER A 146 -8.67 11.17 -23.41
C SER A 146 -7.41 11.48 -24.22
N SER A 147 -7.45 12.51 -25.08
CA SER A 147 -6.29 12.89 -25.89
C SER A 147 -5.18 13.49 -25.04
N ALA A 148 -5.55 14.33 -24.06
CA ALA A 148 -4.59 14.91 -23.12
C ALA A 148 -3.92 13.84 -22.26
N LEU A 149 -4.66 12.81 -21.82
CA LEU A 149 -4.07 11.66 -21.12
C LEU A 149 -2.97 10.99 -21.96
N LEU A 150 -3.28 10.65 -23.21
CA LEU A 150 -2.32 9.97 -24.10
C LEU A 150 -1.10 10.85 -24.39
N GLN A 151 -1.28 12.17 -24.53
CA GLN A 151 -0.18 13.10 -24.68
C GLN A 151 0.69 13.16 -23.42
N GLY A 152 0.07 13.25 -22.24
CA GLY A 152 0.77 13.23 -20.96
C GLY A 152 1.57 11.94 -20.75
N ILE A 153 1.01 10.79 -21.13
CA ILE A 153 1.73 9.51 -21.08
C ILE A 153 2.96 9.54 -22.01
N ASN A 154 2.82 9.98 -23.26
CA ASN A 154 3.94 10.06 -24.20
C ASN A 154 5.06 11.02 -23.72
N GLN A 155 4.67 12.17 -23.15
CA GLN A 155 5.64 13.08 -22.54
C GLN A 155 6.36 12.40 -21.37
N SER A 156 5.63 11.68 -20.52
CA SER A 156 6.20 10.96 -19.40
C SER A 156 7.19 9.87 -19.83
N MET A 157 6.85 9.09 -20.87
CA MET A 157 7.77 8.08 -21.44
C MET A 157 9.06 8.71 -21.95
N SER A 158 8.99 9.94 -22.49
CA SER A 158 10.16 10.67 -22.95
C SER A 158 11.03 11.16 -21.79
N GLU A 159 10.43 11.59 -20.67
CA GLU A 159 11.17 11.97 -19.46
C GLU A 159 11.83 10.76 -18.79
N PHE A 160 11.08 9.67 -18.58
CA PHE A 160 11.64 8.42 -18.04
C PHE A 160 12.84 7.94 -18.85
N LYS A 161 12.73 7.97 -20.19
CA LYS A 161 13.84 7.58 -21.07
C LYS A 161 15.08 8.49 -20.93
N LYS A 162 14.92 9.80 -20.71
CA LYS A 162 16.06 10.71 -20.47
C LYS A 162 16.79 10.39 -19.17
N GLU A 163 16.05 9.92 -18.18
CA GLU A 163 16.55 9.56 -16.85
C GLU A 163 17.03 8.11 -16.75
N GLY A 164 16.87 7.32 -17.83
CA GLY A 164 17.24 5.91 -17.86
C GLY A 164 16.28 5.00 -17.09
N ILE A 165 15.05 5.44 -16.85
CA ILE A 165 14.00 4.64 -16.24
C ILE A 165 13.32 3.80 -17.34
N GLU A 166 13.29 2.49 -17.14
CA GLU A 166 12.66 1.53 -18.04
C GLU A 166 11.29 1.08 -17.51
N GLY A 167 10.54 0.38 -18.36
CA GLY A 167 9.22 -0.16 -18.03
C GLY A 167 9.26 -1.63 -17.57
N PRO A 168 8.08 -2.28 -17.43
CA PRO A 168 6.74 -1.76 -17.75
C PRO A 168 6.30 -0.64 -16.79
N PHE A 169 5.29 0.14 -17.17
CA PHE A 169 4.78 1.24 -16.34
C PHE A 169 3.35 0.99 -15.87
N ALA A 170 2.96 1.54 -14.73
CA ALA A 170 1.56 1.61 -14.32
C ALA A 170 1.03 3.05 -14.38
N LEU A 171 -0.19 3.21 -14.87
CA LEU A 171 -1.00 4.41 -14.67
C LEU A 171 -1.83 4.24 -13.41
N VAL A 172 -1.59 5.09 -12.41
CA VAL A 172 -2.43 5.19 -11.22
C VAL A 172 -3.38 6.37 -11.41
N ILE A 173 -4.69 6.12 -11.33
CA ILE A 173 -5.73 7.14 -11.60
C ILE A 173 -7.00 6.85 -10.80
N ASP A 174 -7.74 7.91 -10.43
CA ASP A 174 -9.05 7.75 -9.79
C ASP A 174 -10.06 7.08 -10.73
N ARG A 175 -10.92 6.24 -10.15
CA ARG A 175 -11.95 5.48 -10.89
C ARG A 175 -12.92 6.41 -11.62
N LYS A 176 -13.37 7.51 -11.00
CA LYS A 176 -14.34 8.43 -11.61
C LYS A 176 -13.68 9.18 -12.77
N GLN A 177 -12.44 9.63 -12.59
CA GLN A 177 -11.67 10.27 -13.66
C GLN A 177 -11.50 9.31 -14.84
N TRP A 178 -11.08 8.07 -14.59
CA TRP A 178 -10.93 7.05 -15.63
C TRP A 178 -12.23 6.75 -16.38
N SER A 179 -13.35 6.59 -15.66
CA SER A 179 -14.67 6.37 -16.28
C SER A 179 -15.09 7.52 -17.18
N LYS A 180 -14.81 8.78 -16.80
CA LYS A 180 -15.07 9.95 -17.64
C LYS A 180 -14.26 9.89 -18.94
N LEU A 181 -12.96 9.57 -18.84
CA LEU A 181 -12.09 9.47 -20.02
C LEU A 181 -12.57 8.38 -20.98
N ILE A 182 -12.90 7.19 -20.48
CA ILE A 182 -13.44 6.10 -21.33
C ILE A 182 -14.71 6.55 -22.06
N ALA A 183 -15.62 7.26 -21.39
CA ALA A 183 -16.89 7.69 -21.99
C ALA A 183 -16.71 8.71 -23.14
N GLU A 184 -15.65 9.53 -23.08
CA GLU A 184 -15.34 10.51 -24.13
C GLU A 184 -14.76 9.87 -25.40
N LYS A 185 -14.01 8.77 -25.26
CA LYS A 185 -13.32 8.14 -26.39
C LYS A 185 -14.30 7.30 -27.22
N GLN A 186 -14.59 7.78 -28.43
CA GLN A 186 -15.23 6.96 -29.47
C GLN A 186 -14.20 6.18 -30.29
N GLY A 187 -14.59 4.98 -30.73
CA GLY A 187 -13.77 4.10 -31.58
C GLY A 187 -12.89 3.13 -30.80
N TYR A 188 -11.58 3.19 -31.00
CA TYR A 188 -10.64 2.22 -30.44
C TYR A 188 -10.60 2.28 -28.90
N PRO A 189 -10.62 1.14 -28.18
CA PRO A 189 -10.68 1.11 -26.72
C PRO A 189 -9.50 1.84 -26.05
N LEU A 190 -9.80 2.83 -25.21
CA LEU A 190 -8.78 3.63 -24.52
C LEU A 190 -7.85 2.79 -23.63
N ASN A 191 -8.40 1.77 -22.98
CA ASN A 191 -7.64 0.85 -22.13
C ASN A 191 -6.51 0.14 -22.90
N ARG A 192 -6.74 -0.24 -24.17
CA ARG A 192 -5.72 -0.87 -25.00
C ARG A 192 -4.62 0.12 -25.37
N LEU A 193 -4.98 1.32 -25.83
CA LEU A 193 -4.00 2.36 -26.17
C LEU A 193 -3.11 2.71 -24.97
N VAL A 194 -3.71 2.87 -23.79
CA VAL A 194 -2.96 3.18 -22.58
C VAL A 194 -2.01 2.02 -22.24
N LYS A 195 -2.47 0.77 -22.28
CA LYS A 195 -1.59 -0.39 -22.02
C LYS A 195 -0.45 -0.50 -23.03
N ASP A 196 -0.71 -0.28 -24.30
CA ASP A 196 0.31 -0.31 -25.36
C ASP A 196 1.40 0.75 -25.10
N LEU A 197 0.98 1.97 -24.71
CA LEU A 197 1.91 3.06 -24.36
C LEU A 197 2.70 2.80 -23.08
N LEU A 198 2.19 1.97 -22.18
CA LEU A 198 2.83 1.59 -20.92
C LEU A 198 3.67 0.29 -21.05
N PHE A 199 3.94 -0.18 -22.27
CA PHE A 199 4.65 -1.43 -22.56
C PHE A 199 3.98 -2.66 -21.92
N ASP A 200 2.70 -2.87 -22.24
CA ASP A 200 1.84 -3.92 -21.66
C ASP A 200 1.64 -3.79 -20.14
N GLY A 201 1.82 -2.57 -19.62
CA GLY A 201 1.69 -2.23 -18.22
C GLY A 201 0.26 -2.22 -17.67
N GLU A 202 0.11 -1.64 -16.49
CA GLU A 202 -1.12 -1.72 -15.71
C GLU A 202 -1.87 -0.38 -15.59
N ILE A 203 -3.18 -0.47 -15.38
CA ILE A 203 -4.03 0.68 -15.06
C ILE A 203 -4.65 0.41 -13.70
N ILE A 204 -4.15 1.12 -12.69
CA ILE A 204 -4.52 0.94 -11.30
C ILE A 204 -5.55 2.01 -10.95
N LEU A 205 -6.80 1.57 -10.81
CA LEU A 205 -7.91 2.44 -10.42
C LEU A 205 -8.01 2.51 -8.91
N SER A 206 -7.56 3.62 -8.33
CA SER A 206 -7.50 3.78 -6.87
C SER A 206 -8.18 5.08 -6.43
N PRO A 207 -9.07 5.04 -5.41
CA PRO A 207 -9.66 6.23 -4.82
C PRO A 207 -8.71 6.96 -3.85
N ARG A 208 -7.52 6.39 -3.57
CA ARG A 208 -6.58 6.89 -2.55
C ARG A 208 -5.64 7.99 -3.07
N PHE A 209 -5.50 8.09 -4.39
CA PHE A 209 -4.62 9.04 -5.05
C PHE A 209 -5.46 10.07 -5.82
N ASP A 210 -5.35 11.34 -5.46
CA ASP A 210 -6.19 12.42 -6.02
C ASP A 210 -5.72 12.90 -7.40
N LYS A 211 -4.46 12.67 -7.76
CA LYS A 211 -3.87 13.10 -9.03
C LYS A 211 -3.34 11.89 -9.80
N PRO A 212 -3.58 11.80 -11.12
CA PRO A 212 -3.05 10.72 -11.91
C PRO A 212 -1.53 10.81 -12.02
N PHE A 213 -0.87 9.67 -11.94
CA PHE A 213 0.58 9.57 -12.11
C PHE A 213 0.99 8.28 -12.78
N LEU A 214 2.19 8.28 -13.35
CA LEU A 214 2.86 7.09 -13.85
C LEU A 214 3.96 6.67 -12.89
N VAL A 215 4.16 5.36 -12.80
CA VAL A 215 5.20 4.73 -12.00
C VAL A 215 5.84 3.60 -12.80
N SER A 216 7.16 3.47 -12.75
CA SER A 216 7.87 2.32 -13.30
C SER A 216 7.67 1.09 -12.42
N LEU A 217 7.52 -0.06 -13.06
CA LEU A 217 7.44 -1.39 -12.45
C LEU A 217 8.71 -2.22 -12.74
N GLN A 218 9.83 -1.59 -13.15
CA GLN A 218 11.11 -2.28 -13.38
C GLN A 218 11.69 -2.90 -12.08
N GLY A 219 11.25 -2.39 -10.93
CA GLY A 219 11.60 -2.87 -9.60
C GLY A 219 12.84 -2.21 -9.02
N GLY A 220 12.88 -2.11 -7.69
CA GLY A 220 13.96 -1.51 -6.91
C GLY A 220 13.81 -0.01 -6.65
N ASP A 221 12.76 0.64 -7.15
CA ASP A 221 12.60 2.09 -7.10
C ASP A 221 11.74 2.58 -5.93
N LEU A 222 10.66 1.84 -5.63
CA LEU A 222 9.73 2.13 -4.54
C LEU A 222 9.57 0.87 -3.70
N LYS A 223 9.97 0.93 -2.43
CA LYS A 223 10.04 -0.26 -1.58
C LYS A 223 9.13 -0.12 -0.36
N LEU A 224 8.16 -1.04 -0.26
CA LEU A 224 7.42 -1.30 0.97
C LEU A 224 8.14 -2.41 1.75
N VAL A 225 8.82 -2.03 2.82
CA VAL A 225 9.58 -2.97 3.65
C VAL A 225 8.67 -3.50 4.75
N VAL A 226 8.41 -4.80 4.72
CA VAL A 226 7.48 -5.47 5.62
C VAL A 226 8.27 -6.34 6.59
N GLY A 227 8.13 -6.09 7.88
CA GLY A 227 8.59 -7.00 8.93
C GLY A 227 7.61 -8.16 9.06
N GLN A 228 6.50 -7.92 9.74
CA GLN A 228 5.34 -8.80 9.83
C GLN A 228 4.24 -8.30 8.89
N ASP A 229 3.85 -9.12 7.92
CA ASP A 229 2.73 -8.84 7.04
C ASP A 229 1.39 -8.90 7.80
N MET A 230 0.36 -8.26 7.25
CA MET A 230 -0.97 -8.13 7.84
C MET A 230 -1.46 -9.47 8.39
N SER A 231 -1.65 -9.51 9.71
CA SER A 231 -2.01 -10.72 10.44
C SER A 231 -3.13 -10.45 11.43
N LEU A 232 -3.98 -11.46 11.64
CA LEU A 232 -5.04 -11.43 12.63
C LEU A 232 -4.59 -12.07 13.94
N GLY A 233 -4.81 -11.35 15.04
CA GLY A 233 -4.51 -11.80 16.39
C GLY A 233 -5.72 -11.70 17.34
N TYR A 234 -5.60 -12.39 18.46
CA TYR A 234 -6.58 -12.39 19.54
C TYR A 234 -6.06 -11.56 20.73
N GLU A 235 -6.89 -10.64 21.21
CA GLU A 235 -6.55 -9.74 22.32
C GLU A 235 -7.17 -10.18 23.64
N GLY A 236 -8.45 -10.56 23.64
CA GLY A 236 -9.16 -10.94 24.86
C GLY A 236 -10.66 -11.10 24.66
N GLU A 237 -11.34 -11.42 25.76
CA GLU A 237 -12.80 -11.50 25.81
C GLU A 237 -13.40 -10.31 26.54
N LEU A 238 -14.56 -9.88 26.05
CA LEU A 238 -15.52 -9.03 26.73
C LEU A 238 -16.79 -9.86 26.91
N LYS A 239 -17.62 -9.57 27.93
CA LYS A 239 -18.77 -10.42 28.36
C LYS A 239 -19.38 -11.29 27.24
N ASP A 240 -19.95 -10.65 26.22
CA ASP A 240 -20.63 -11.22 25.06
C ASP A 240 -19.84 -11.10 23.74
N LYS A 241 -18.61 -10.59 23.78
CA LYS A 241 -17.79 -10.30 22.59
C LYS A 241 -16.38 -10.89 22.68
N VAL A 242 -15.78 -11.15 21.53
CA VAL A 242 -14.37 -11.52 21.41
C VAL A 242 -13.65 -10.38 20.71
N ARG A 243 -12.53 -9.92 21.29
CA ARG A 243 -11.72 -8.83 20.76
C ARG A 243 -10.54 -9.39 19.99
N PHE A 244 -10.47 -8.99 18.72
CA PHE A 244 -9.42 -9.33 17.77
C PHE A 244 -8.67 -8.07 17.35
N TYR A 245 -7.61 -8.23 16.58
CA TYR A 245 -6.92 -7.12 15.95
C TYR A 245 -6.23 -7.54 14.66
N PHE A 246 -6.12 -6.60 13.72
CA PHE A 246 -5.09 -6.66 12.69
C PHE A 246 -3.79 -6.10 13.25
N ILE A 247 -2.67 -6.72 12.88
CA ILE A 247 -1.33 -6.24 13.16
C ILE A 247 -0.46 -6.33 11.92
N GLU A 248 0.43 -5.36 11.77
CA GLU A 248 1.41 -5.31 10.70
C GLU A 248 2.62 -4.52 11.20
N SER A 249 3.81 -4.83 10.69
CA SER A 249 4.96 -3.95 10.87
C SER A 249 5.59 -3.61 9.53
N LEU A 250 5.66 -2.34 9.17
CA LEU A 250 6.19 -1.92 7.88
C LEU A 250 6.85 -0.54 7.89
N THR A 251 7.60 -0.23 6.84
CA THR A 251 8.03 1.13 6.51
C THR A 251 8.07 1.29 4.99
N PHE A 252 8.11 2.52 4.50
CA PHE A 252 8.14 2.82 3.07
C PHE A 252 9.37 3.65 2.73
N GLN A 253 10.00 3.32 1.60
CA GLN A 253 11.19 4.00 1.11
C GLN A 253 11.07 4.27 -0.39
N ILE A 254 11.31 5.52 -0.76
CA ILE A 254 11.55 5.93 -2.15
C ILE A 254 13.06 5.84 -2.38
N ILE A 255 13.47 4.97 -3.30
CA ILE A 255 14.87 4.77 -3.69
C ILE A 255 15.20 5.64 -4.90
N THR A 256 14.32 5.60 -5.90
CA THR A 256 14.48 6.34 -7.17
C THR A 256 13.25 7.24 -7.40
N PRO A 257 13.28 8.50 -6.95
CA PRO A 257 12.20 9.46 -7.20
C PRO A 257 11.89 9.64 -8.70
N GLU A 258 12.88 9.40 -9.56
CA GLU A 258 12.79 9.49 -11.01
C GLU A 258 11.79 8.50 -11.61
N ALA A 259 11.55 7.37 -10.94
CA ALA A 259 10.64 6.32 -11.38
C ALA A 259 9.16 6.70 -11.30
N VAL A 260 8.83 7.89 -10.81
CA VAL A 260 7.46 8.38 -10.67
C VAL A 260 7.31 9.75 -11.33
N LEU A 261 6.20 9.95 -12.02
CA LEU A 261 5.89 11.23 -12.66
C LEU A 261 4.39 11.51 -12.65
N ARG A 262 4.00 12.69 -12.17
CA ARG A 262 2.61 13.12 -12.17
C ARG A 262 2.15 13.54 -13.57
N LEU A 263 0.89 13.28 -13.88
CA LEU A 263 0.23 13.80 -15.06
C LEU A 263 -0.53 15.10 -14.72
N GLY A 264 -0.03 16.24 -15.21
CA GLY A 264 -0.63 17.57 -15.09
C GLY A 264 -0.16 18.45 -13.95
#